data_AF-A0A0F9IPM2-F1
#
_entry.id   AF-A0A0F9IPM2-F1
#
_cell.length_a   1.000
_cell.length_b   1.000
_cell.length_c   1.000
_cell.angle_alpha   90.00
_cell.angle_beta   90.00
_cell.angle_gamma   90.00
#
_symmetry.space_group_name_H-M   'P 1'
#
loop_
_entity.id
_entity.type
_entity.pdbx_description
1 polymer ?
#
loop_
_entity_poly.entity_id
_entity_poly.type
_entity_poly.pdbx_seq_one_letter_code
_entity_poly.pdbx_strand_id
1 'polypeptide(L)'
;MNKLRNREMEDIQNFLNKFLKMVKIEVFDYYERTQSYLKDLISYKKVNLKKQTKDENEEVLKETLEKILKAIKTGLNTIGVPINNITLVQTAFLNDVYKNGNARDSYGSYLELYFKDYINPILFTIIIEYLFDIEVQKFENLKLFKLIPHNFIEKLNFIKEKNIATSAVRKLFIQNNFDGVLDFTKLTLIKVKSHINILDKERYTIESEKGEKINNDILTRLERAKMNSMERLKRPKDKIAKNYTEILPSKPQPENIPVSQPKLDLLAIEQDKKALYYLAKPPIVNPDLTQKFNISLGNLLNSGANNPYLLDLENLYYFISILKMLSIDYPYTLIEIKEILKRHVKDKVFSGSTDRLPDSINIFYGLSIFNEFNLIASSDIIDIDETEKFLKSEFKKFLPEKLKINYYTLLSLLILKNIDFIKENEGDWFNRIRKLNILSLENFNPISDIYHMSAFIKLLDKIADIPEIKKIYLNELKNTLNSQPSSNRLITESAKALLLLDFLDVKNQESILIRHLLKKIIGTTKFFNLENLNIDFNWRNDKLAYKVELKMLFWALLACSQYSTLNLLNL
;
A
#
# COMPACT_ATOMS: atom_id res chain seq x y z
N MET A 1 -33.55 5.58 -41.05
CA MET A 1 -32.53 5.75 -39.98
C MET A 1 -33.11 6.24 -38.66
N ASN A 2 -33.66 7.47 -38.54
CA ASN A 2 -34.04 8.05 -37.23
C ASN A 2 -34.95 7.17 -36.34
N LYS A 3 -35.96 6.47 -36.90
CA LYS A 3 -36.81 5.55 -36.12
C LYS A 3 -36.05 4.34 -35.53
N LEU A 4 -35.00 3.86 -36.18
CA LEU A 4 -34.19 2.73 -35.67
C LEU A 4 -33.35 3.21 -34.49
N ARG A 5 -32.63 4.33 -34.69
CA ARG A 5 -31.78 4.95 -33.66
C ARG A 5 -32.56 5.40 -32.42
N ASN A 6 -33.80 5.88 -32.58
CA ASN A 6 -34.64 6.21 -31.44
C ASN A 6 -35.01 4.97 -30.60
N ARG A 7 -35.32 3.84 -31.24
CA ARG A 7 -35.66 2.57 -30.57
C ARG A 7 -34.45 1.99 -29.83
N GLU A 8 -33.28 2.03 -30.46
CA GLU A 8 -32.00 1.62 -29.86
C GLU A 8 -31.68 2.43 -28.59
N MET A 9 -31.92 3.74 -28.61
CA MET A 9 -31.71 4.61 -27.44
C MET A 9 -32.73 4.37 -26.31
N GLU A 10 -33.98 4.05 -26.66
CA GLU A 10 -35.02 3.68 -25.70
C GLU A 10 -34.69 2.36 -25.00
N ASP A 11 -34.17 1.37 -25.72
CA ASP A 11 -33.69 0.10 -25.15
C ASP A 11 -32.52 0.30 -24.18
N ILE A 12 -31.54 1.16 -24.51
CA ILE A 12 -30.44 1.53 -23.59
C ILE A 12 -30.97 2.22 -22.33
N GLN A 13 -31.86 3.20 -22.48
CA GLN A 13 -32.44 3.90 -21.33
C GLN A 13 -33.23 2.96 -20.43
N ASN A 14 -34.01 2.04 -21.01
CA ASN A 14 -34.75 1.01 -20.26
C ASN A 14 -33.83 0.04 -19.53
N PHE A 15 -32.72 -0.38 -20.15
CA PHE A 15 -31.68 -1.18 -19.49
C PHE A 15 -31.06 -0.42 -18.31
N LEU A 16 -30.52 0.79 -18.56
CA LEU A 16 -29.85 1.59 -17.54
C LEU A 16 -30.78 1.94 -16.37
N ASN A 17 -32.06 2.24 -16.63
CA ASN A 17 -33.04 2.53 -15.58
C ASN A 17 -33.23 1.30 -14.67
N LYS A 18 -33.42 0.11 -15.25
CA LYS A 18 -33.54 -1.15 -14.48
C LYS A 18 -32.25 -1.47 -13.72
N PHE A 19 -31.10 -1.39 -14.39
CA PHE A 19 -29.77 -1.62 -13.83
C PHE A 19 -29.51 -0.72 -12.63
N LEU A 20 -29.60 0.60 -12.80
CA LEU A 20 -29.36 1.56 -11.72
C LEU A 20 -30.37 1.42 -10.58
N LYS A 21 -31.63 1.07 -10.85
CA LYS A 21 -32.62 0.80 -9.79
C LYS A 21 -32.24 -0.41 -8.91
N MET A 22 -31.39 -1.31 -9.39
CA MET A 22 -30.93 -2.51 -8.66
C MET A 22 -29.56 -2.33 -7.98
N VAL A 23 -28.64 -1.58 -8.59
CA VAL A 23 -27.23 -1.48 -8.14
C VAL A 23 -26.67 -0.06 -7.94
N LYS A 24 -27.47 1.01 -8.02
CA LYS A 24 -26.95 2.39 -7.93
C LYS A 24 -26.17 2.69 -6.65
N ILE A 25 -26.55 2.09 -5.52
CA ILE A 25 -25.85 2.25 -4.24
C ILE A 25 -24.46 1.60 -4.33
N GLU A 26 -24.39 0.38 -4.87
CA GLU A 26 -23.14 -0.34 -5.06
C GLU A 26 -22.23 0.33 -6.11
N VAL A 27 -22.77 0.92 -7.18
CA VAL A 27 -21.94 1.68 -8.14
C VAL A 27 -21.32 2.91 -7.47
N PHE A 28 -22.02 3.58 -6.54
CA PHE A 28 -21.43 4.68 -5.76
C PHE A 28 -20.37 4.20 -4.75
N ASP A 29 -20.64 3.16 -3.96
CA ASP A 29 -19.64 2.62 -3.00
C ASP A 29 -18.38 2.12 -3.75
N TYR A 30 -18.53 1.53 -4.94
CA TYR A 30 -17.42 1.19 -5.82
C TYR A 30 -16.60 2.40 -6.28
N TYR A 31 -17.25 3.51 -6.67
CA TYR A 31 -16.55 4.75 -6.99
C TYR A 31 -15.82 5.30 -5.77
N GLU A 32 -16.47 5.39 -4.60
CA GLU A 32 -15.86 5.91 -3.38
C GLU A 32 -14.64 5.11 -2.94
N ARG A 33 -14.72 3.77 -2.95
CA ARG A 33 -13.57 2.86 -2.71
C ARG A 33 -12.43 3.12 -3.68
N THR A 34 -12.73 3.25 -4.96
CA THR A 34 -11.72 3.48 -6.00
C THR A 34 -11.09 4.87 -5.87
N GLN A 35 -11.88 5.90 -5.56
CA GLN A 35 -11.36 7.24 -5.26
C GLN A 35 -10.48 7.25 -4.01
N SER A 36 -10.84 6.49 -2.96
CA SER A 36 -10.03 6.32 -1.75
C SER A 36 -8.67 5.69 -2.09
N TYR A 37 -8.67 4.56 -2.79
CA TYR A 37 -7.44 3.89 -3.25
C TYR A 37 -6.53 4.83 -4.07
N LEU A 38 -7.11 5.62 -4.96
CA LEU A 38 -6.34 6.56 -5.79
C LEU A 38 -5.84 7.77 -4.98
N LYS A 39 -6.58 8.23 -3.95
CA LYS A 39 -6.13 9.25 -2.98
C LYS A 39 -4.97 8.74 -2.10
N ASP A 40 -4.95 7.46 -1.73
CA ASP A 40 -3.83 6.85 -0.99
C ASP A 40 -2.54 6.85 -1.82
N LEU A 41 -2.63 6.49 -3.11
CA LEU A 41 -1.50 6.54 -4.04
C LEU A 41 -0.96 7.97 -4.24
N ILE A 42 -1.84 8.97 -4.29
CA ILE A 42 -1.45 10.39 -4.38
C ILE A 42 -0.77 10.86 -3.10
N SER A 43 -1.31 10.49 -1.94
CA SER A 43 -0.75 10.83 -0.63
C SER A 43 0.63 10.19 -0.43
N TYR A 44 0.84 8.98 -0.94
CA TYR A 44 2.15 8.31 -0.97
C TYR A 44 3.19 9.06 -1.82
N LYS A 45 2.78 9.81 -2.86
CA LYS A 45 3.65 10.73 -3.61
C LYS A 45 3.94 12.05 -2.87
N LYS A 46 3.53 12.17 -1.60
CA LYS A 46 3.67 13.36 -0.73
C LYS A 46 2.97 14.62 -1.26
N VAL A 47 1.89 14.46 -2.03
CA VAL A 47 1.09 15.59 -2.49
C VAL A 47 0.05 15.95 -1.41
N ASN A 48 0.09 17.17 -0.91
CA ASN A 48 -0.91 17.68 0.04
C ASN A 48 -2.15 18.19 -0.71
N LEU A 49 -3.20 17.36 -0.76
CA LEU A 49 -4.46 17.71 -1.42
C LEU A 49 -5.21 18.90 -0.80
N LYS A 50 -4.93 19.25 0.47
CA LYS A 50 -5.51 20.43 1.14
C LYS A 50 -4.79 21.74 0.77
N LYS A 51 -3.63 21.69 0.10
CA LYS A 51 -2.87 22.90 -0.27
C LYS A 51 -3.65 23.72 -1.30
N GLN A 52 -3.71 25.03 -1.07
CA GLN A 52 -4.34 25.96 -2.02
C GLN A 52 -3.44 26.19 -3.22
N THR A 53 -4.05 26.29 -4.39
CA THR A 53 -3.37 26.46 -5.69
C THR A 53 -3.24 27.92 -6.11
N LYS A 54 -3.85 28.85 -5.37
CA LYS A 54 -3.81 30.30 -5.65
C LYS A 54 -2.45 30.94 -5.35
N ASP A 55 -1.71 30.36 -4.41
CA ASP A 55 -0.42 30.88 -3.92
C ASP A 55 0.79 30.21 -4.59
N GLU A 56 0.57 29.38 -5.61
CA GLU A 56 1.62 28.64 -6.33
C GLU A 56 1.83 29.21 -7.73
N ASN A 57 3.07 29.17 -8.21
CA ASN A 57 3.34 29.50 -9.61
C ASN A 57 2.84 28.37 -10.54
N GLU A 58 2.61 28.72 -11.80
CA GLU A 58 2.05 27.81 -12.82
C GLU A 58 2.90 26.54 -13.00
N GLU A 59 4.22 26.66 -12.84
CA GLU A 59 5.17 25.54 -12.96
C GLU A 59 5.03 24.52 -11.82
N VAL A 60 4.94 24.95 -10.55
CA VAL A 60 4.71 24.06 -9.41
C VAL A 60 3.30 23.46 -9.45
N LEU A 61 2.30 24.24 -9.89
CA LEU A 61 0.94 23.76 -10.12
C LEU A 61 0.94 22.62 -11.14
N LYS A 62 1.56 22.83 -12.29
CA LYS A 62 1.72 21.83 -13.35
C LYS A 62 2.45 20.59 -12.88
N GLU A 63 3.63 20.74 -12.26
CA GLU A 63 4.39 19.60 -11.75
C GLU A 63 3.58 18.76 -10.74
N THR A 64 2.80 19.41 -9.87
CA THR A 64 2.05 18.73 -8.83
C THR A 64 0.80 18.06 -9.39
N LEU A 65 0.11 18.67 -10.36
CA LEU A 65 -0.92 18.01 -11.15
C LEU A 65 -0.36 16.81 -11.92
N GLU A 66 0.81 16.92 -12.55
CA GLU A 66 1.48 15.79 -13.22
C GLU A 66 1.83 14.66 -12.22
N LYS A 67 2.27 14.97 -11.00
CA LYS A 67 2.50 14.00 -9.92
C LYS A 67 1.21 13.30 -9.48
N ILE A 68 0.10 14.04 -9.34
CA ILE A 68 -1.25 13.50 -9.06
C ILE A 68 -1.68 12.55 -10.18
N LEU A 69 -1.65 13.02 -11.42
CA LEU A 69 -2.07 12.26 -12.60
C LEU A 69 -1.22 11.00 -12.78
N LYS A 70 0.10 11.06 -12.53
CA LYS A 70 0.98 9.88 -12.54
C LYS A 70 0.60 8.83 -11.50
N ALA A 71 0.19 9.25 -10.30
CA ALA A 71 -0.33 8.34 -9.28
C ALA A 71 -1.65 7.67 -9.72
N ILE A 72 -2.58 8.45 -10.28
CA ILE A 72 -3.86 7.92 -10.78
C ILE A 72 -3.65 6.97 -11.97
N LYS A 73 -2.69 7.29 -12.87
CA LYS A 73 -2.30 6.42 -13.98
C LYS A 73 -1.80 5.07 -13.52
N THR A 74 -0.99 5.08 -12.45
CA THR A 74 -0.50 3.84 -11.83
C THR A 74 -1.67 3.03 -11.30
N GLY A 75 -2.58 3.64 -10.53
CA GLY A 75 -3.71 2.93 -9.93
C GLY A 75 -4.81 2.46 -10.90
N LEU A 76 -5.05 3.16 -12.00
CA LEU A 76 -5.97 2.66 -13.03
C LEU A 76 -5.33 1.57 -13.89
N ASN A 77 -4.01 1.65 -14.15
CA ASN A 77 -3.31 0.58 -14.86
C ASN A 77 -3.28 -0.71 -14.04
N THR A 78 -3.09 -0.65 -12.71
CA THR A 78 -3.16 -1.86 -11.86
C THR A 78 -4.53 -2.53 -11.85
N ILE A 79 -5.60 -1.78 -12.10
CA ILE A 79 -6.96 -2.33 -12.30
C ILE A 79 -7.12 -3.00 -13.68
N GLY A 80 -6.23 -2.73 -14.63
CA GLY A 80 -6.27 -3.24 -16.01
C GLY A 80 -6.83 -2.26 -17.04
N VAL A 81 -6.91 -0.96 -16.71
CA VAL A 81 -7.30 0.07 -17.69
C VAL A 81 -6.12 0.40 -18.61
N PRO A 82 -6.25 0.31 -19.94
CA PRO A 82 -5.14 0.55 -20.86
C PRO A 82 -4.49 1.94 -20.71
N ILE A 83 -3.16 1.98 -20.65
CA ILE A 83 -2.33 3.19 -20.53
C ILE A 83 -2.71 4.27 -21.55
N ASN A 84 -3.06 3.89 -22.78
CA ASN A 84 -3.44 4.83 -23.84
C ASN A 84 -4.75 5.56 -23.49
N ASN A 85 -5.78 4.83 -23.03
CA ASN A 85 -7.07 5.39 -22.62
C ASN A 85 -6.88 6.38 -21.46
N ILE A 86 -6.08 5.99 -20.46
CA ILE A 86 -5.77 6.90 -19.34
C ILE A 86 -5.03 8.15 -19.82
N THR A 87 -4.09 8.02 -20.75
CA THR A 87 -3.28 9.15 -21.23
C THR A 87 -4.10 10.16 -22.06
N LEU A 88 -5.04 9.68 -22.87
CA LEU A 88 -5.99 10.54 -23.59
C LEU A 88 -6.84 11.35 -22.61
N VAL A 89 -7.38 10.68 -21.59
CA VAL A 89 -8.22 11.26 -20.54
C VAL A 89 -7.45 12.29 -19.70
N GLN A 90 -6.17 12.02 -19.36
CA GLN A 90 -5.28 12.98 -18.71
C GLN A 90 -5.01 14.22 -19.54
N THR A 91 -4.82 14.04 -20.86
CA THR A 91 -4.57 15.13 -21.79
C THR A 91 -5.80 16.03 -21.93
N ALA A 92 -7.00 15.44 -21.99
CA ALA A 92 -8.25 16.20 -21.97
C ALA A 92 -8.41 17.01 -20.69
N PHE A 93 -8.28 16.39 -19.51
CA PHE A 93 -8.36 17.08 -18.22
C PHE A 93 -7.35 18.23 -18.09
N LEU A 94 -6.08 18.01 -18.44
CA LEU A 94 -5.07 19.07 -18.40
C LEU A 94 -5.44 20.23 -19.33
N ASN A 95 -5.89 19.95 -20.55
CA ASN A 95 -6.36 20.99 -21.47
C ASN A 95 -7.55 21.78 -20.90
N ASP A 96 -8.49 21.12 -20.23
CA ASP A 96 -9.66 21.78 -19.64
C ASP A 96 -9.31 22.57 -18.38
N VAL A 97 -8.33 22.12 -17.60
CA VAL A 97 -7.73 22.88 -16.49
C VAL A 97 -7.01 24.12 -17.00
N TYR A 98 -6.15 24.01 -18.03
CA TYR A 98 -5.43 25.17 -18.57
C TYR A 98 -6.37 26.18 -19.27
N LYS A 99 -7.48 25.73 -19.86
CA LYS A 99 -8.48 26.62 -20.48
C LYS A 99 -9.40 27.32 -19.48
N ASN A 100 -9.69 26.69 -18.34
CA ASN A 100 -10.71 27.16 -17.39
C ASN A 100 -10.15 27.39 -15.96
N GLY A 101 -8.84 27.62 -15.84
CA GLY A 101 -8.06 27.43 -14.60
C GLY A 101 -8.38 28.33 -13.39
N ASN A 102 -9.27 29.31 -13.53
CA ASN A 102 -9.51 30.33 -12.48
C ASN A 102 -10.60 29.95 -11.46
N ALA A 103 -11.15 28.72 -11.51
CA ALA A 103 -12.36 28.33 -10.77
C ALA A 103 -12.15 27.37 -9.58
N ARG A 104 -10.91 27.04 -9.20
CA ARG A 104 -10.61 26.00 -8.18
C ARG A 104 -9.53 26.44 -7.20
N ASP A 105 -9.78 26.14 -5.92
CA ASP A 105 -9.04 26.69 -4.80
C ASP A 105 -7.97 25.74 -4.23
N SER A 106 -7.99 24.45 -4.58
CA SER A 106 -7.06 23.44 -4.05
C SER A 106 -6.85 22.26 -4.99
N TYR A 107 -5.76 21.52 -4.79
CA TYR A 107 -5.52 20.24 -5.49
C TYR A 107 -6.62 19.22 -5.27
N GLY A 108 -7.23 19.17 -4.07
CA GLY A 108 -8.39 18.32 -3.80
C GLY A 108 -9.58 18.66 -4.69
N SER A 109 -9.83 19.95 -4.95
CA SER A 109 -10.90 20.42 -5.82
C SER A 109 -10.67 20.06 -7.30
N TYR A 110 -9.42 20.12 -7.78
CA TYR A 110 -9.04 19.63 -9.11
C TYR A 110 -9.17 18.10 -9.21
N LEU A 111 -8.76 17.37 -8.17
CA LEU A 111 -8.84 15.93 -8.11
C LEU A 111 -10.30 15.43 -8.10
N GLU A 112 -11.20 16.09 -7.38
CA GLU A 112 -12.62 15.75 -7.40
C GLU A 112 -13.26 15.96 -8.77
N LEU A 113 -12.91 17.05 -9.47
CA LEU A 113 -13.36 17.29 -10.84
C LEU A 113 -12.87 16.16 -11.75
N TYR A 114 -11.58 15.81 -11.65
CA TYR A 114 -10.99 14.74 -12.43
C TYR A 114 -11.70 13.39 -12.16
N PHE A 115 -11.99 13.06 -10.91
CA PHE A 115 -12.74 11.84 -10.60
C PHE A 115 -14.15 11.84 -11.21
N LYS A 116 -14.90 12.94 -11.05
CA LYS A 116 -16.30 13.05 -11.47
C LYS A 116 -16.48 12.93 -12.99
N ASP A 117 -15.68 13.67 -13.75
CA ASP A 117 -15.93 13.85 -15.18
C ASP A 117 -15.12 12.89 -16.06
N TYR A 118 -14.02 12.34 -15.53
CA TYR A 118 -13.03 11.59 -16.32
C TYR A 118 -12.79 10.16 -15.81
N ILE A 119 -12.85 9.91 -14.50
CA ILE A 119 -12.62 8.56 -13.93
C ILE A 119 -13.91 7.77 -13.77
N ASN A 120 -14.98 8.35 -13.25
CA ASN A 120 -16.28 7.67 -13.10
C ASN A 120 -16.79 7.00 -14.39
N PRO A 121 -16.67 7.61 -15.61
CA PRO A 121 -17.02 6.94 -16.86
C PRO A 121 -16.21 5.66 -17.12
N ILE A 122 -14.89 5.70 -16.89
CA ILE A 122 -14.00 4.52 -17.01
C ILE A 122 -14.45 3.43 -16.04
N LEU A 123 -14.71 3.79 -14.78
CA LEU A 123 -15.13 2.85 -13.75
C LEU A 123 -16.49 2.20 -14.09
N PHE A 124 -17.44 2.98 -14.62
CA PHE A 124 -18.72 2.46 -15.10
C PHE A 124 -18.55 1.45 -16.24
N THR A 125 -17.71 1.78 -17.21
CA THR A 125 -17.41 0.91 -18.35
C THR A 125 -16.90 -0.46 -17.91
N ILE A 126 -16.04 -0.54 -16.88
CA ILE A 126 -15.56 -1.82 -16.32
C ILE A 126 -16.72 -2.69 -15.78
N ILE A 127 -17.75 -2.09 -15.17
CA ILE A 127 -18.93 -2.84 -14.69
C ILE A 127 -19.73 -3.41 -15.87
N ILE A 128 -19.88 -2.66 -16.95
CA ILE A 128 -20.64 -3.10 -18.12
C ILE A 128 -19.83 -4.11 -18.96
N GLU A 129 -18.51 -3.95 -19.07
CA GLU A 129 -17.59 -4.95 -19.64
C GLU A 129 -17.70 -6.29 -18.89
N TYR A 130 -17.81 -6.25 -17.55
CA TYR A 130 -18.07 -7.43 -16.74
C TYR A 130 -19.44 -8.04 -17.02
N LEU A 131 -20.51 -7.24 -17.12
CA LEU A 131 -21.86 -7.72 -17.43
C LEU A 131 -21.96 -8.44 -18.78
N PHE A 132 -21.12 -8.07 -19.75
CA PHE A 132 -21.10 -8.67 -21.09
C PHE A 132 -19.98 -9.69 -21.31
N ASP A 133 -19.27 -10.09 -20.25
CA ASP A 133 -18.15 -11.04 -20.29
C ASP A 133 -17.07 -10.66 -21.32
N ILE A 134 -16.77 -9.36 -21.44
CA ILE A 134 -15.80 -8.82 -22.41
C ILE A 134 -14.38 -8.84 -21.81
N GLU A 135 -14.21 -8.23 -20.63
CA GLU A 135 -12.92 -8.15 -19.93
C GLU A 135 -13.09 -8.45 -18.43
N VAL A 136 -13.55 -9.66 -18.12
CA VAL A 136 -13.80 -10.14 -16.75
C VAL A 136 -12.58 -9.97 -15.82
N GLN A 137 -11.36 -10.03 -16.38
CA GLN A 137 -10.11 -9.85 -15.64
C GLN A 137 -9.99 -8.49 -14.93
N LYS A 138 -10.51 -7.39 -15.52
CA LYS A 138 -10.55 -6.08 -14.86
C LYS A 138 -11.36 -6.14 -13.56
N PHE A 139 -12.46 -6.89 -13.58
CA PHE A 139 -13.31 -7.05 -12.40
C PHE A 139 -12.66 -7.94 -11.33
N GLU A 140 -11.95 -9.01 -11.73
CA GLU A 140 -11.13 -9.77 -10.78
C GLU A 140 -9.98 -8.94 -10.20
N ASN A 141 -9.37 -8.01 -10.96
CA ASN A 141 -8.39 -7.07 -10.42
C ASN A 141 -9.03 -6.12 -9.37
N LEU A 142 -10.22 -5.56 -9.64
CA LEU A 142 -10.97 -4.76 -8.66
C LEU A 142 -11.24 -5.52 -7.35
N LYS A 143 -11.47 -6.83 -7.42
CA LYS A 143 -11.66 -7.73 -6.28
C LYS A 143 -10.37 -7.89 -5.47
N LEU A 144 -9.22 -8.04 -6.12
CA LEU A 144 -7.89 -8.11 -5.46
C LEU A 144 -7.60 -6.83 -4.66
N PHE A 145 -7.91 -5.66 -5.21
CA PHE A 145 -7.77 -4.37 -4.52
C PHE A 145 -8.92 -4.05 -3.56
N LYS A 146 -9.88 -4.97 -3.34
CA LYS A 146 -11.08 -4.80 -2.48
C LYS A 146 -11.95 -3.59 -2.83
N LEU A 147 -11.95 -3.18 -4.10
CA LEU A 147 -12.71 -2.02 -4.59
C LEU A 147 -14.19 -2.35 -4.86
N ILE A 148 -14.54 -3.63 -4.93
CA ILE A 148 -15.90 -4.11 -5.14
C ILE A 148 -16.70 -4.11 -3.82
N PRO A 149 -17.87 -3.45 -3.76
CA PRO A 149 -18.81 -3.52 -2.63
C PRO A 149 -19.38 -4.91 -2.37
N HIS A 150 -19.89 -5.09 -1.14
CA HIS A 150 -20.52 -6.34 -0.74
C HIS A 150 -21.75 -6.65 -1.60
N ASN A 151 -21.93 -7.93 -1.96
CA ASN A 151 -23.00 -8.46 -2.82
C ASN A 151 -23.11 -7.85 -4.23
N PHE A 152 -22.17 -6.98 -4.64
CA PHE A 152 -22.23 -6.34 -5.96
C PHE A 152 -22.02 -7.36 -7.10
N ILE A 153 -21.05 -8.28 -6.96
CA ILE A 153 -20.86 -9.40 -7.91
C ILE A 153 -22.14 -10.25 -8.03
N GLU A 154 -22.78 -10.58 -6.91
CA GLU A 154 -24.01 -11.40 -6.89
C GLU A 154 -25.17 -10.68 -7.60
N LYS A 155 -25.35 -9.38 -7.34
CA LYS A 155 -26.33 -8.56 -8.06
C LYS A 155 -26.02 -8.46 -9.56
N LEU A 156 -24.76 -8.31 -9.95
CA LEU A 156 -24.36 -8.27 -11.36
C LEU A 156 -24.58 -9.62 -12.05
N ASN A 157 -24.28 -10.74 -11.38
CA ASN A 157 -24.55 -12.08 -11.90
C ASN A 157 -26.05 -12.34 -12.03
N PHE A 158 -26.86 -11.94 -11.05
CA PHE A 158 -28.32 -11.98 -11.17
C PHE A 158 -28.84 -11.14 -12.36
N ILE A 159 -28.22 -9.99 -12.65
CA ILE A 159 -28.54 -9.15 -13.82
C ILE A 159 -28.19 -9.86 -15.14
N LYS A 160 -27.07 -10.60 -15.19
CA LYS A 160 -26.72 -11.50 -16.32
C LYS A 160 -27.76 -12.60 -16.49
N GLU A 161 -28.03 -13.38 -15.44
CA GLU A 161 -28.95 -14.52 -15.43
C GLU A 161 -30.38 -14.14 -15.83
N LYS A 162 -30.84 -12.95 -15.42
CA LYS A 162 -32.17 -12.42 -15.79
C LYS A 162 -32.21 -11.84 -17.21
N ASN A 163 -31.13 -11.92 -17.99
CA ASN A 163 -31.02 -11.35 -19.35
C ASN A 163 -31.47 -9.89 -19.44
N ILE A 164 -31.25 -9.11 -18.38
CA ILE A 164 -31.64 -7.68 -18.32
C ILE A 164 -30.83 -6.87 -19.33
N ALA A 165 -29.59 -7.28 -19.59
CA ALA A 165 -28.72 -6.74 -20.63
C ALA A 165 -28.83 -7.59 -21.90
N THR A 166 -29.68 -7.18 -22.85
CA THR A 166 -29.92 -7.97 -24.08
C THR A 166 -28.75 -7.89 -25.07
N SER A 167 -28.72 -8.81 -26.03
CA SER A 167 -27.73 -8.81 -27.12
C SER A 167 -27.76 -7.54 -28.00
N ALA A 168 -28.92 -6.86 -28.05
CA ALA A 168 -29.03 -5.54 -28.67
C ALA A 168 -28.27 -4.47 -27.87
N VAL A 169 -28.48 -4.42 -26.54
CA VAL A 169 -27.73 -3.51 -25.64
C VAL A 169 -26.23 -3.79 -25.68
N ARG A 170 -25.81 -5.07 -25.79
CA ARG A 170 -24.39 -5.44 -25.96
C ARG A 170 -23.79 -4.87 -27.26
N LYS A 171 -24.49 -4.98 -28.38
CA LYS A 171 -24.04 -4.39 -29.66
C LYS A 171 -23.95 -2.87 -29.56
N LEU A 172 -24.91 -2.24 -28.91
CA LEU A 172 -24.96 -0.79 -28.74
C LEU A 172 -23.88 -0.26 -27.78
N PHE A 173 -23.53 -1.01 -26.72
CA PHE A 173 -22.38 -0.74 -25.85
C PHE A 173 -21.06 -0.71 -26.63
N ILE A 174 -20.84 -1.69 -27.51
CA ILE A 174 -19.62 -1.78 -28.34
C ILE A 174 -19.54 -0.63 -29.36
N GLN A 175 -20.69 -0.04 -29.73
CA GLN A 175 -20.79 0.98 -30.79
C GLN A 175 -20.93 2.43 -30.27
N ASN A 176 -21.30 2.65 -29.01
CA ASN A 176 -21.59 3.98 -28.47
C ASN A 176 -21.09 4.14 -27.02
N ASN A 177 -20.46 5.28 -26.73
CA ASN A 177 -20.18 5.70 -25.36
C ASN A 177 -21.48 6.15 -24.64
N PHE A 178 -21.56 5.91 -23.34
CA PHE A 178 -22.75 6.21 -22.52
C PHE A 178 -22.87 7.70 -22.13
N ASP A 179 -21.84 8.49 -22.46
CA ASP A 179 -21.67 9.90 -22.13
C ASP A 179 -22.85 10.79 -22.55
N GLY A 180 -23.57 10.42 -23.63
CA GLY A 180 -24.76 11.12 -24.10
C GLY A 180 -26.09 10.72 -23.41
N VAL A 181 -26.07 9.74 -22.50
CA VAL A 181 -27.28 9.09 -21.95
C VAL A 181 -27.27 9.05 -20.42
N LEU A 182 -26.08 8.98 -19.80
CA LEU A 182 -25.92 8.82 -18.35
C LEU A 182 -25.02 9.91 -17.77
N ASP A 183 -25.54 10.64 -16.77
CA ASP A 183 -24.69 11.42 -15.86
C ASP A 183 -24.00 10.41 -14.93
N PHE A 184 -22.71 10.14 -15.18
CA PHE A 184 -21.93 9.18 -14.37
C PHE A 184 -21.66 9.67 -12.94
N THR A 185 -21.77 10.98 -12.66
CA THR A 185 -21.57 11.52 -11.32
C THR A 185 -22.83 11.42 -10.46
N LYS A 186 -24.01 11.56 -11.05
CA LYS A 186 -25.30 11.43 -10.34
C LYS A 186 -25.95 10.06 -10.51
N LEU A 187 -25.45 9.24 -11.43
CA LEU A 187 -26.06 8.00 -11.90
C LEU A 187 -27.54 8.19 -12.25
N THR A 188 -27.80 9.16 -13.12
CA THR A 188 -29.14 9.54 -13.59
C THR A 188 -29.16 9.67 -15.10
N LEU A 189 -30.24 9.18 -15.73
CA LEU A 189 -30.43 9.34 -17.16
C LEU A 189 -30.54 10.82 -17.54
N ILE A 190 -29.75 11.22 -18.53
CA ILE A 190 -29.82 12.54 -19.13
C ILE A 190 -31.12 12.59 -19.93
N LYS A 191 -32.05 13.46 -19.52
CA LYS A 191 -33.24 13.75 -20.32
C LYS A 191 -32.79 14.47 -21.59
N VAL A 192 -32.69 13.71 -22.69
CA VAL A 192 -32.60 14.27 -24.03
C VAL A 192 -33.89 15.06 -24.27
N LYS A 193 -33.86 16.38 -24.04
CA LYS A 193 -34.91 17.26 -24.55
C LYS A 193 -34.89 17.10 -26.06
N SER A 194 -36.01 16.66 -26.64
CA SER A 194 -36.19 16.53 -28.08
C SER A 194 -36.32 17.90 -28.73
N HIS A 195 -35.21 18.65 -28.75
CA HIS A 195 -35.00 19.84 -29.56
C HIS A 195 -33.71 19.63 -30.34
N ILE A 196 -33.86 19.03 -31.52
CA ILE A 196 -32.89 19.21 -32.59
C ILE A 196 -33.04 20.65 -33.05
N ASN A 197 -32.31 21.57 -32.40
CA ASN A 197 -31.92 22.81 -33.04
C ASN A 197 -30.50 22.62 -33.54
N ILE A 198 -30.39 22.64 -34.86
CA ILE A 198 -29.13 22.79 -35.61
C ILE A 198 -28.60 24.20 -35.34
N LEU A 199 -27.26 24.36 -35.43
CA LEU A 199 -26.38 25.50 -35.11
C LEU A 199 -25.49 25.14 -33.88
N ASP A 200 -24.18 24.89 -33.99
CA ASP A 200 -23.27 25.09 -35.13
C ASP A 200 -22.43 23.87 -35.49
N LYS A 201 -22.55 23.46 -36.75
CA LYS A 201 -21.57 22.64 -37.48
C LYS A 201 -20.63 23.54 -38.30
N GLU A 202 -20.10 24.61 -37.70
CA GLU A 202 -19.14 25.49 -38.37
C GLU A 202 -17.79 25.52 -37.63
N ARG A 203 -17.04 24.42 -37.76
CA ARG A 203 -15.58 24.38 -37.53
C ARG A 203 -14.84 23.20 -38.20
N TYR A 204 -15.48 22.54 -39.17
CA TYR A 204 -14.91 21.41 -39.92
C TYR A 204 -15.30 21.39 -41.41
N THR A 205 -15.26 22.55 -42.07
CA THR A 205 -15.12 22.63 -43.54
C THR A 205 -14.60 24.01 -43.94
N ILE A 206 -13.28 24.17 -43.90
CA ILE A 206 -12.38 24.99 -44.74
C ILE A 206 -10.95 24.72 -44.21
N GLU A 207 -9.93 24.76 -45.06
CA GLU A 207 -8.55 24.30 -44.81
C GLU A 207 -8.28 22.78 -44.82
N SER A 208 -9.01 22.03 -45.65
CA SER A 208 -8.60 20.67 -46.08
C SER A 208 -7.31 20.61 -46.90
N GLU A 209 -6.67 21.75 -47.20
CA GLU A 209 -5.40 21.84 -47.96
C GLU A 209 -4.17 22.20 -47.10
N LYS A 210 -4.35 22.54 -45.81
CA LYS A 210 -3.22 22.72 -44.87
C LYS A 210 -2.97 21.49 -43.99
N GLY A 211 -3.97 20.62 -43.83
CA GLY A 211 -3.88 19.39 -43.02
C GLY A 211 -2.81 18.40 -43.51
N GLU A 212 -2.63 18.23 -44.82
CA GLU A 212 -1.62 17.30 -45.36
C GLU A 212 -0.18 17.80 -45.15
N LYS A 213 0.07 19.12 -45.20
CA LYS A 213 1.41 19.67 -44.92
C LYS A 213 1.80 19.52 -43.44
N ILE A 214 0.85 19.68 -42.51
CA ILE A 214 1.13 19.58 -41.07
C ILE A 214 1.28 18.12 -40.62
N ASN A 215 0.43 17.20 -41.10
CA ASN A 215 0.58 15.79 -40.77
C ASN A 215 1.87 15.19 -41.36
N ASN A 216 2.28 15.59 -42.58
CA ASN A 216 3.58 15.18 -43.12
C ASN A 216 4.78 15.77 -42.35
N ASP A 217 4.70 16.98 -41.79
CA ASP A 217 5.78 17.53 -40.95
C ASP A 217 5.90 16.79 -39.61
N ILE A 218 4.78 16.42 -38.97
CA ILE A 218 4.79 15.64 -37.72
C ILE A 218 5.28 14.20 -37.97
N LEU A 219 4.82 13.55 -39.05
CA LEU A 219 5.27 12.20 -39.39
C LEU A 219 6.76 12.17 -39.73
N THR A 220 7.24 13.09 -40.58
CA THR A 220 8.68 13.17 -40.90
C THR A 220 9.55 13.61 -39.71
N ARG A 221 9.03 14.37 -38.74
CA ARG A 221 9.73 14.65 -37.48
C ARG A 221 9.81 13.42 -36.58
N LEU A 222 8.76 12.62 -36.48
CA LEU A 222 8.77 11.33 -35.76
C LEU A 222 9.69 10.32 -36.44
N GLU A 223 9.71 10.26 -37.77
CA GLU A 223 10.62 9.39 -38.53
C GLU A 223 12.08 9.85 -38.42
N ARG A 224 12.37 11.16 -38.46
CA ARG A 224 13.72 11.67 -38.15
C ARG A 224 14.12 11.41 -36.70
N ALA A 225 13.21 11.52 -35.73
CA ALA A 225 13.50 11.17 -34.34
C ALA A 225 13.81 9.66 -34.19
N LYS A 226 13.06 8.81 -34.90
CA LYS A 226 13.27 7.35 -34.96
C LYS A 226 14.59 6.99 -35.67
N MET A 227 14.92 7.64 -36.79
CA MET A 227 16.18 7.44 -37.50
C MET A 227 17.37 7.95 -36.69
N ASN A 228 17.32 9.14 -36.08
CA ASN A 228 18.36 9.63 -35.18
C ASN A 228 18.58 8.71 -33.96
N SER A 229 17.52 8.05 -33.47
CA SER A 229 17.60 7.05 -32.41
C SER A 229 18.26 5.75 -32.89
N MET A 230 17.93 5.28 -34.11
CA MET A 230 18.55 4.10 -34.72
C MET A 230 20.00 4.35 -35.16
N GLU A 231 20.36 5.53 -35.65
CA GLU A 231 21.75 5.88 -35.97
C GLU A 231 22.61 5.96 -34.72
N ARG A 232 22.07 6.48 -33.60
CA ARG A 232 22.74 6.42 -32.29
C ARG A 232 22.96 4.99 -31.79
N LEU A 233 22.13 4.02 -32.21
CA LEU A 233 22.31 2.59 -31.94
C LEU A 233 23.21 1.87 -32.96
N LYS A 234 23.48 2.46 -34.13
CA LYS A 234 24.32 1.90 -35.19
C LYS A 234 25.79 2.34 -35.16
N ARG A 235 26.16 3.34 -34.35
CA ARG A 235 27.58 3.74 -34.19
C ARG A 235 28.29 2.74 -33.26
N PRO A 236 29.39 2.09 -33.70
CA PRO A 236 30.02 1.03 -32.93
C PRO A 236 30.73 1.59 -31.69
N LYS A 237 30.46 0.97 -30.53
CA LYS A 237 31.44 0.92 -29.44
C LYS A 237 32.34 -0.28 -29.67
N ASP A 238 33.37 -0.07 -30.49
CA ASP A 238 34.46 -1.03 -30.66
C ASP A 238 35.34 -1.10 -29.41
N LYS A 239 35.81 -2.32 -29.08
CA LYS A 239 36.78 -2.67 -28.00
C LYS A 239 36.20 -2.47 -26.58
N ILE A 240 36.29 -3.38 -25.59
CA ILE A 240 37.01 -4.65 -25.35
C ILE A 240 36.02 -5.54 -24.55
N ALA A 241 35.79 -6.84 -24.77
CA ALA A 241 36.25 -7.82 -25.77
C ALA A 241 35.17 -8.94 -25.94
N LYS A 242 35.59 -10.18 -26.25
CA LYS A 242 34.84 -11.45 -26.19
C LYS A 242 35.61 -12.45 -25.30
N ASN A 243 34.97 -13.60 -25.02
CA ASN A 243 35.48 -14.86 -24.43
C ASN A 243 34.96 -15.12 -23.00
N TYR A 244 34.27 -16.22 -22.67
CA TYR A 244 33.79 -17.38 -23.45
C TYR A 244 32.35 -17.74 -23.07
N THR A 245 31.60 -18.32 -24.01
CA THR A 245 30.47 -19.20 -23.70
C THR A 245 31.01 -20.63 -23.69
N GLU A 246 31.35 -21.16 -22.51
CA GLU A 246 31.58 -22.59 -22.32
C GLU A 246 30.50 -23.16 -21.40
N ILE A 247 29.82 -24.19 -21.90
CA ILE A 247 28.90 -25.02 -21.13
C ILE A 247 29.76 -26.06 -20.40
N LEU A 248 29.93 -25.92 -19.08
CA LEU A 248 30.52 -26.91 -18.18
C LEU A 248 29.95 -26.68 -16.75
N PRO A 249 30.01 -27.65 -15.83
CA PRO A 249 28.80 -28.29 -15.35
C PRO A 249 28.35 -27.80 -13.97
N SER A 250 27.22 -28.33 -13.51
CA SER A 250 26.77 -28.26 -12.11
C SER A 250 27.91 -28.55 -11.15
N LYS A 251 28.32 -27.53 -10.37
CA LYS A 251 29.24 -27.72 -9.24
C LYS A 251 28.59 -28.63 -8.20
N PRO A 252 29.32 -29.60 -7.62
CA PRO A 252 28.81 -30.42 -6.53
C PRO A 252 28.42 -29.56 -5.33
N GLN A 253 27.50 -30.07 -4.51
CA GLN A 253 27.35 -29.60 -3.13
C GLN A 253 28.71 -29.72 -2.43
N PRO A 254 29.13 -28.74 -1.61
CA PRO A 254 30.21 -28.98 -0.65
C PRO A 254 29.77 -30.10 0.29
N GLU A 255 30.59 -31.15 0.39
CA GLU A 255 30.35 -32.23 1.35
C GLU A 255 30.32 -31.69 2.78
N ASN A 256 29.55 -32.37 3.64
CA ASN A 256 29.40 -32.03 5.04
C ASN A 256 30.74 -32.12 5.79
N ILE A 257 31.45 -31.00 5.92
CA ILE A 257 32.41 -30.80 7.00
C ILE A 257 31.65 -30.08 8.12
N PRO A 258 31.33 -30.75 9.23
CA PRO A 258 30.65 -30.12 10.35
C PRO A 258 31.65 -29.18 11.06
N VAL A 259 31.70 -27.93 10.61
CA VAL A 259 32.31 -26.85 11.38
C VAL A 259 31.45 -26.68 12.63
N SER A 260 31.92 -27.22 13.75
CA SER A 260 31.28 -27.03 15.04
C SER A 260 31.27 -25.55 15.36
N GLN A 261 30.13 -24.90 15.14
CA GLN A 261 29.89 -23.59 15.72
C GLN A 261 30.10 -23.72 17.24
N PRO A 262 30.77 -22.77 17.90
CA PRO A 262 30.84 -22.79 19.35
C PRO A 262 29.41 -22.84 19.87
N LYS A 263 29.12 -23.79 20.77
CA LYS A 263 27.95 -23.63 21.63
C LYS A 263 28.12 -22.27 22.29
N LEU A 264 27.28 -21.31 21.91
CA LEU A 264 27.14 -20.10 22.70
C LEU A 264 26.66 -20.58 24.07
N ASP A 265 27.56 -20.53 25.05
CA ASP A 265 27.14 -20.43 26.43
C ASP A 265 26.30 -19.15 26.51
N LEU A 266 24.98 -19.37 26.52
CA LEU A 266 24.00 -18.39 26.91
C LEU A 266 24.31 -18.03 28.36
N LEU A 267 25.22 -17.07 28.55
CA LEU A 267 25.31 -16.29 29.77
C LEU A 267 23.88 -15.84 30.06
N ALA A 268 23.33 -16.39 31.15
CA ALA A 268 21.95 -16.22 31.52
C ALA A 268 21.74 -14.75 31.89
N ILE A 269 21.35 -13.96 30.90
CA ILE A 269 20.69 -12.69 31.14
C ILE A 269 19.43 -13.07 31.91
N GLU A 270 19.43 -12.73 33.21
CA GLU A 270 18.35 -13.05 34.12
C GLU A 270 17.01 -12.64 33.50
N GLN A 271 15.98 -13.45 33.75
CA GLN A 271 14.66 -13.28 33.18
C GLN A 271 13.92 -12.10 33.82
N ASP A 272 14.44 -10.89 33.65
CA ASP A 272 13.72 -9.67 34.01
C ASP A 272 12.69 -9.39 32.90
N LYS A 273 11.53 -10.04 33.06
CA LYS A 273 10.49 -10.25 32.05
C LYS A 273 9.79 -8.94 31.64
N LYS A 274 10.47 -8.01 30.97
CA LYS A 274 9.80 -6.95 30.19
C LYS A 274 9.07 -7.59 29.02
N ALA A 275 7.75 -7.79 29.18
CA ALA A 275 6.88 -8.16 28.08
C ALA A 275 6.84 -7.01 27.05
N LEU A 276 6.37 -7.29 25.84
CA LEU A 276 6.31 -6.34 24.71
C LEU A 276 7.63 -5.96 24.02
N TYR A 277 8.78 -6.51 24.40
CA TYR A 277 10.03 -6.28 23.65
C TYR A 277 10.08 -6.98 22.26
N TYR A 278 8.95 -7.46 21.76
CA TYR A 278 8.83 -8.31 20.58
C TYR A 278 9.19 -7.67 19.24
N LEU A 279 9.26 -6.33 19.15
CA LEU A 279 9.78 -5.67 17.94
C LEU A 279 11.32 -5.64 17.94
N ALA A 280 11.94 -5.38 19.09
CA ALA A 280 13.40 -5.32 19.22
C ALA A 280 14.05 -6.71 19.40
N LYS A 281 13.27 -7.72 19.80
CA LYS A 281 13.65 -9.14 19.83
C LYS A 281 12.43 -10.02 19.50
N PRO A 282 12.15 -10.26 18.20
CA PRO A 282 11.01 -11.08 17.77
C PRO A 282 11.07 -12.51 18.33
N PRO A 283 9.94 -13.06 18.80
CA PRO A 283 9.90 -14.42 19.35
C PRO A 283 9.89 -15.47 18.23
N ILE A 284 10.54 -16.62 18.46
CA ILE A 284 10.36 -17.77 17.59
C ILE A 284 8.89 -18.23 17.67
N VAL A 285 8.25 -18.39 16.51
CA VAL A 285 6.87 -18.85 16.39
C VAL A 285 6.86 -20.38 16.41
N ASN A 286 5.90 -20.99 17.11
CA ASN A 286 5.73 -22.44 17.10
C ASN A 286 5.55 -22.95 15.65
N PRO A 287 6.34 -23.95 15.19
CA PRO A 287 6.20 -24.57 13.86
C PRO A 287 4.77 -24.97 13.47
N ASP A 288 3.95 -25.45 14.42
CA ASP A 288 2.54 -25.84 14.19
C ASP A 288 1.66 -24.65 13.75
N LEU A 289 2.13 -23.42 13.98
CA LEU A 289 1.47 -22.19 13.57
C LEU A 289 2.07 -21.64 12.28
N THR A 290 3.40 -21.76 12.09
CA THR A 290 4.04 -21.34 10.84
C THR A 290 3.56 -22.19 9.67
N GLN A 291 3.33 -23.49 9.87
CA GLN A 291 2.72 -24.41 8.89
C GLN A 291 1.28 -24.04 8.51
N LYS A 292 0.54 -23.30 9.34
CA LYS A 292 -0.82 -22.84 9.02
C LYS A 292 -0.83 -21.61 8.11
N PHE A 293 0.28 -20.88 8.03
CA PHE A 293 0.45 -19.84 7.04
C PHE A 293 0.93 -20.45 5.72
N ASN A 294 0.27 -20.12 4.61
CA ASN A 294 0.71 -20.55 3.29
C ASN A 294 1.87 -19.65 2.79
N ILE A 295 3.07 -19.87 3.34
CA ILE A 295 4.30 -19.13 3.02
C ILE A 295 5.17 -19.98 2.08
N SER A 296 5.51 -19.45 0.91
CA SER A 296 6.55 -20.06 0.08
C SER A 296 7.94 -19.67 0.59
N LEU A 297 8.52 -20.51 1.47
CA LEU A 297 9.80 -20.24 2.12
C LEU A 297 10.97 -20.06 1.12
N GLY A 298 11.02 -20.86 0.06
CA GLY A 298 12.03 -20.72 -0.99
C GLY A 298 11.95 -19.37 -1.71
N ASN A 299 10.74 -18.87 -1.97
CA ASN A 299 10.55 -17.56 -2.58
C ASN A 299 10.83 -16.41 -1.62
N LEU A 300 10.48 -16.55 -0.34
CA LEU A 300 10.88 -15.60 0.71
C LEU A 300 12.42 -15.46 0.71
N LEU A 301 13.17 -16.56 0.83
CA LEU A 301 14.64 -16.54 0.80
C LEU A 301 15.19 -15.92 -0.50
N ASN A 302 14.69 -16.38 -1.65
CA ASN A 302 15.10 -15.87 -2.96
C ASN A 302 14.75 -14.39 -3.19
N SER A 303 13.71 -13.87 -2.53
CA SER A 303 13.26 -12.48 -2.70
C SER A 303 14.33 -11.49 -2.27
N GLY A 304 14.96 -11.75 -1.11
CA GLY A 304 16.02 -10.91 -0.55
C GLY A 304 17.34 -11.07 -1.30
N ALA A 305 17.75 -12.32 -1.58
CA ALA A 305 19.04 -12.60 -2.21
C ALA A 305 19.13 -12.05 -3.64
N ASN A 306 18.07 -12.20 -4.44
CA ASN A 306 18.10 -11.82 -5.86
C ASN A 306 17.70 -10.37 -6.13
N ASN A 307 17.10 -9.66 -5.16
CA ASN A 307 16.60 -8.30 -5.35
C ASN A 307 17.10 -7.31 -4.26
N PRO A 308 18.42 -7.17 -4.05
CA PRO A 308 18.97 -6.34 -2.97
C PRO A 308 18.57 -4.85 -3.05
N TYR A 309 18.18 -4.35 -4.24
CA TYR A 309 17.65 -2.99 -4.41
C TYR A 309 16.28 -2.76 -3.71
N LEU A 310 15.56 -3.84 -3.37
CA LEU A 310 14.31 -3.78 -2.62
C LEU A 310 14.52 -3.56 -1.10
N LEU A 311 15.72 -3.80 -0.59
CA LEU A 311 16.05 -3.74 0.84
C LEU A 311 16.39 -2.31 1.27
N ASP A 312 15.37 -1.53 1.64
CA ASP A 312 15.58 -0.39 2.55
C ASP A 312 15.62 -0.88 4.02
N LEU A 313 16.02 -0.02 4.96
CA LEU A 313 16.09 -0.35 6.40
C LEU A 313 14.86 -1.07 6.95
N GLU A 314 13.66 -0.58 6.60
CA GLU A 314 12.39 -1.16 7.08
C GLU A 314 12.15 -2.54 6.48
N ASN A 315 12.41 -2.71 5.19
CA ASN A 315 12.27 -4.01 4.51
C ASN A 315 13.30 -5.03 5.03
N LEU A 316 14.56 -4.60 5.24
CA LEU A 316 15.61 -5.45 5.77
C LEU A 316 15.31 -5.89 7.21
N TYR A 317 14.85 -4.97 8.06
CA TYR A 317 14.39 -5.27 9.42
C TYR A 317 13.25 -6.29 9.42
N TYR A 318 12.21 -6.10 8.60
CA TYR A 318 11.10 -7.05 8.53
C TYR A 318 11.57 -8.42 8.02
N PHE A 319 12.42 -8.45 6.99
CA PHE A 319 12.94 -9.69 6.41
C PHE A 319 13.72 -10.53 7.43
N ILE A 320 14.73 -9.93 8.09
CA ILE A 320 15.52 -10.59 9.14
C ILE A 320 14.63 -11.04 10.30
N SER A 321 13.70 -10.18 10.74
CA SER A 321 12.76 -10.52 11.80
C SER A 321 11.86 -11.71 11.44
N ILE A 322 11.40 -11.81 10.20
CA ILE A 322 10.60 -12.94 9.72
C ILE A 322 11.42 -14.23 9.72
N LEU A 323 12.65 -14.21 9.20
CA LEU A 323 13.52 -15.40 9.21
C LEU A 323 13.78 -15.89 10.64
N LYS A 324 14.06 -14.96 11.58
CA LYS A 324 14.17 -15.26 13.01
C LYS A 324 12.89 -15.89 13.57
N MET A 325 11.73 -15.28 13.32
CA MET A 325 10.43 -15.79 13.79
C MET A 325 10.11 -17.19 13.24
N LEU A 326 10.57 -17.50 12.03
CA LEU A 326 10.41 -18.80 11.38
C LEU A 326 11.51 -19.83 11.72
N SER A 327 12.54 -19.45 12.50
CA SER A 327 13.76 -20.24 12.74
C SER A 327 14.49 -20.68 11.46
N ILE A 328 14.66 -19.75 10.52
CA ILE A 328 15.36 -19.94 9.26
C ILE A 328 16.67 -19.16 9.28
N ASP A 329 17.77 -19.80 8.84
CA ASP A 329 19.08 -19.17 8.75
C ASP A 329 19.09 -17.97 7.79
N TYR A 330 19.93 -16.98 8.09
CA TYR A 330 20.03 -15.76 7.30
C TYR A 330 20.81 -16.01 5.99
N PRO A 331 20.28 -15.60 4.82
CA PRO A 331 20.94 -15.76 3.53
C PRO A 331 22.04 -14.72 3.26
N TYR A 332 22.48 -13.97 4.29
CA TYR A 332 23.46 -12.90 4.18
C TYR A 332 24.59 -13.08 5.19
N THR A 333 25.80 -12.74 4.77
CA THR A 333 26.94 -12.53 5.65
C THR A 333 26.82 -11.20 6.41
N LEU A 334 27.52 -11.07 7.54
CA LEU A 334 27.62 -9.82 8.30
C LEU A 334 28.17 -8.66 7.45
N ILE A 335 29.04 -8.96 6.47
CA ILE A 335 29.62 -7.96 5.57
C ILE A 335 28.55 -7.38 4.65
N GLU A 336 27.70 -8.23 4.05
CA GLU A 336 26.61 -7.78 3.18
C GLU A 336 25.58 -6.95 3.95
N ILE A 337 25.23 -7.38 5.18
CA ILE A 337 24.37 -6.60 6.07
C ILE A 337 24.98 -5.21 6.35
N LYS A 338 26.28 -5.15 6.70
CA LYS A 338 27.00 -3.87 6.90
C LYS A 338 26.95 -2.98 5.65
N GLU A 339 27.15 -3.53 4.44
CA GLU A 339 27.15 -2.77 3.18
C GLU A 339 25.76 -2.27 2.73
N ILE A 340 24.68 -2.97 3.10
CA ILE A 340 23.31 -2.44 2.91
C ILE A 340 23.10 -1.28 3.89
N LEU A 341 23.44 -1.47 5.16
CA LEU A 341 23.16 -0.50 6.24
C LEU A 341 23.92 0.82 6.08
N LYS A 342 25.16 0.82 5.57
CA LYS A 342 25.94 2.04 5.27
C LYS A 342 25.20 3.05 4.37
N ARG A 343 24.30 2.58 3.48
CA ARG A 343 23.51 3.43 2.56
C ARG A 343 22.37 4.19 3.25
N HIS A 344 22.13 3.86 4.51
CA HIS A 344 21.05 4.37 5.35
C HIS A 344 21.60 5.03 6.62
N VAL A 345 22.76 5.68 6.50
CA VAL A 345 23.40 6.47 7.56
C VAL A 345 23.64 7.87 7.05
N LYS A 346 23.33 8.86 7.89
CA LYS A 346 23.69 10.27 7.70
C LYS A 346 24.27 10.80 9.01
N ASP A 347 25.38 11.53 8.94
CA ASP A 347 26.04 12.13 10.10
C ASP A 347 26.34 11.08 11.21
N LYS A 348 26.73 9.86 10.79
CA LYS A 348 26.92 8.65 11.61
C LYS A 348 25.69 8.17 12.41
N VAL A 349 24.48 8.61 12.08
CA VAL A 349 23.23 8.10 12.67
C VAL A 349 22.34 7.50 11.58
N PHE A 350 21.59 6.45 11.90
CA PHE A 350 20.69 5.81 10.93
C PHE A 350 19.59 6.76 10.43
N SER A 351 19.31 6.70 9.13
CA SER A 351 18.32 7.53 8.45
C SER A 351 17.69 6.79 7.26
N GLY A 352 16.63 7.34 6.67
CA GLY A 352 15.98 6.69 5.52
C GLY A 352 16.87 6.54 4.27
N SER A 353 17.92 7.35 4.13
CA SER A 353 18.96 7.32 3.09
C SER A 353 20.04 8.35 3.43
N THR A 354 21.24 8.24 2.86
CA THR A 354 22.37 9.19 3.06
C THR A 354 21.98 10.68 3.05
N ASP A 355 21.05 11.08 2.19
CA ASP A 355 20.66 12.49 2.04
C ASP A 355 19.65 12.96 3.11
N ARG A 356 18.89 12.02 3.70
CA ARG A 356 17.80 12.28 4.64
C ARG A 356 18.32 12.40 6.06
N LEU A 357 17.74 13.35 6.80
CA LEU A 357 17.97 13.50 8.24
C LEU A 357 17.58 12.20 8.99
N PRO A 358 18.30 11.86 10.09
CA PRO A 358 17.90 10.79 11.00
C PRO A 358 16.49 10.97 11.57
N ASP A 359 15.85 9.85 11.89
CA ASP A 359 14.56 9.81 12.58
C ASP A 359 14.45 8.52 13.43
N SER A 360 13.68 8.57 14.52
CA SER A 360 13.58 7.47 15.48
C SER A 360 13.11 6.14 14.90
N ILE A 361 12.40 6.13 13.77
CA ILE A 361 11.87 4.91 13.16
C ILE A 361 12.98 4.21 12.36
N ASN A 362 13.73 4.95 11.55
CA ASN A 362 14.89 4.39 10.86
C ASN A 362 16.04 4.04 11.83
N ILE A 363 16.23 4.83 12.90
CA ILE A 363 17.14 4.49 14.00
C ILE A 363 16.74 3.16 14.65
N PHE A 364 15.46 2.99 15.00
CA PHE A 364 14.98 1.72 15.54
C PHE A 364 15.25 0.54 14.60
N TYR A 365 14.96 0.66 13.30
CA TYR A 365 15.16 -0.44 12.35
C TYR A 365 16.64 -0.84 12.25
N GLY A 366 17.54 0.15 12.11
CA GLY A 366 18.98 -0.11 12.05
C GLY A 366 19.56 -0.69 13.35
N LEU A 367 19.17 -0.13 14.50
CA LEU A 367 19.58 -0.64 15.81
C LEU A 367 19.04 -2.05 16.09
N SER A 368 17.82 -2.37 15.65
CA SER A 368 17.26 -3.72 15.80
C SER A 368 18.03 -4.76 14.98
N ILE A 369 18.44 -4.41 13.76
CA ILE A 369 19.30 -5.27 12.94
C ILE A 369 20.69 -5.43 13.60
N PHE A 370 21.28 -4.35 14.13
CA PHE A 370 22.54 -4.44 14.88
C PHE A 370 22.41 -5.27 16.16
N ASN A 371 21.29 -5.19 16.87
CA ASN A 371 21.01 -6.00 18.05
C ASN A 371 20.95 -7.49 17.70
N GLU A 372 20.28 -7.84 16.59
CA GLU A 372 20.16 -9.22 16.13
C GLU A 372 21.52 -9.88 15.84
N PHE A 373 22.43 -9.14 15.23
CA PHE A 373 23.77 -9.61 14.86
C PHE A 373 24.87 -9.26 15.89
N ASN A 374 24.49 -8.77 17.08
CA ASN A 374 25.42 -8.32 18.14
C ASN A 374 26.47 -7.26 17.68
N LEU A 375 26.11 -6.42 16.69
CA LEU A 375 27.00 -5.43 16.08
C LEU A 375 27.09 -4.10 16.84
N ILE A 376 26.22 -3.85 17.83
CA ILE A 376 26.11 -2.55 18.52
C ILE A 376 27.46 -2.08 19.09
N ALA A 377 28.20 -2.96 19.76
CA ALA A 377 29.47 -2.63 20.42
C ALA A 377 30.69 -2.64 19.47
N SER A 378 30.53 -3.05 18.21
CA SER A 378 31.62 -3.31 17.25
C SER A 378 31.37 -2.66 15.89
N SER A 379 30.52 -1.62 15.85
CA SER A 379 30.15 -0.95 14.62
C SER A 379 31.03 0.27 14.33
N ASP A 380 31.63 0.25 13.15
CA ASP A 380 32.31 1.35 12.47
C ASP A 380 31.34 2.25 11.69
N ILE A 381 30.06 1.87 11.61
CA ILE A 381 29.05 2.45 10.70
C ILE A 381 28.26 3.60 11.34
N ILE A 382 27.97 3.49 12.65
CA ILE A 382 27.23 4.52 13.40
C ILE A 382 28.02 4.96 14.62
N ASP A 383 27.72 6.15 15.10
CA ASP A 383 28.18 6.68 16.36
C ASP A 383 27.08 6.48 17.41
N ILE A 384 27.36 5.64 18.41
CA ILE A 384 26.38 5.29 19.44
C ILE A 384 26.09 6.51 20.33
N ASP A 385 27.09 7.31 20.68
CA ASP A 385 26.92 8.48 21.53
C ASP A 385 26.08 9.56 20.84
N GLU A 386 26.30 9.81 19.55
CA GLU A 386 25.44 10.73 18.78
C GLU A 386 24.03 10.17 18.58
N THR A 387 23.88 8.86 18.36
CA THR A 387 22.57 8.20 18.28
C THR A 387 21.81 8.35 19.60
N GLU A 388 22.47 8.17 20.74
CA GLU A 388 21.89 8.40 22.06
C GLU A 388 21.50 9.86 22.29
N LYS A 389 22.40 10.81 21.98
CA LYS A 389 22.11 12.26 22.10
C LYS A 389 20.88 12.64 21.29
N PHE A 390 20.75 12.12 20.06
CA PHE A 390 19.57 12.32 19.22
C PHE A 390 18.30 11.79 19.90
N LEU A 391 18.27 10.52 20.29
CA LEU A 391 17.11 9.88 20.93
C LEU A 391 16.71 10.55 22.25
N LYS A 392 17.68 10.93 23.08
CA LYS A 392 17.49 11.70 24.31
C LYS A 392 16.92 13.10 24.02
N SER A 393 17.33 13.73 22.91
CA SER A 393 16.82 15.06 22.51
C SER A 393 15.36 15.02 22.04
N GLU A 394 14.93 13.94 21.36
CA GLU A 394 13.53 13.72 20.99
C GLU A 394 12.64 13.57 22.23
N PHE A 395 13.10 12.86 23.27
CA PHE A 395 12.39 12.78 24.55
C PHE A 395 12.43 14.07 25.39
N LYS A 396 13.49 14.88 25.30
CA LYS A 396 13.47 16.25 25.89
C LYS A 396 12.40 17.14 25.23
N LYS A 397 12.00 16.83 23.99
CA LYS A 397 10.91 17.47 23.25
C LYS A 397 9.66 16.57 23.18
N PHE A 398 9.43 15.73 24.19
CA PHE A 398 8.32 14.78 24.19
C PHE A 398 6.98 15.47 23.95
N LEU A 399 6.27 15.00 22.92
CA LEU A 399 4.90 15.39 22.58
C LEU A 399 4.05 14.11 22.63
N PRO A 400 3.13 13.94 23.60
CA PRO A 400 2.41 12.67 23.77
C PRO A 400 1.61 12.28 22.52
N GLU A 401 1.15 13.25 21.73
CA GLU A 401 0.43 13.09 20.47
C GLU A 401 1.25 12.31 19.41
N LYS A 402 2.58 12.39 19.47
CA LYS A 402 3.50 11.68 18.56
C LYS A 402 3.69 10.19 18.92
N LEU A 403 2.60 9.51 19.33
CA LEU A 403 2.56 8.13 19.83
C LEU A 403 3.51 7.16 19.11
N LYS A 404 3.46 7.12 17.78
CA LYS A 404 4.32 6.24 16.96
C LYS A 404 5.81 6.57 17.15
N ILE A 405 6.20 7.84 17.06
CA ILE A 405 7.60 8.26 17.18
C ILE A 405 8.10 7.95 18.59
N ASN A 406 7.34 8.35 19.61
CA ASN A 406 7.62 8.09 21.03
C ASN A 406 7.91 6.60 21.29
N TYR A 407 7.08 5.71 20.73
CA TYR A 407 7.23 4.26 20.82
C TYR A 407 8.53 3.74 20.19
N TYR A 408 8.88 4.19 18.98
CA TYR A 408 10.14 3.81 18.33
C TYR A 408 11.38 4.42 19.01
N THR A 409 11.29 5.64 19.55
CA THR A 409 12.37 6.23 20.36
C THR A 409 12.60 5.43 21.65
N LEU A 410 11.54 5.01 22.36
CA LEU A 410 11.65 4.20 23.59
C LEU A 410 12.28 2.83 23.30
N LEU A 411 11.83 2.15 22.24
CA LEU A 411 12.42 0.88 21.81
C LEU A 411 13.91 1.01 21.50
N SER A 412 14.31 2.11 20.82
CA SER A 412 15.71 2.39 20.50
C SER A 412 16.57 2.57 21.74
N LEU A 413 16.10 3.34 22.73
CA LEU A 413 16.81 3.51 24.01
C LEU A 413 16.89 2.21 24.82
N LEU A 414 15.87 1.35 24.76
CA LEU A 414 15.91 0.03 25.37
C LEU A 414 16.93 -0.91 24.67
N ILE A 415 17.08 -0.84 23.35
CA ILE A 415 18.14 -1.55 22.60
C ILE A 415 19.53 -1.07 23.06
N LEU A 416 19.71 0.25 23.21
CA LEU A 416 20.94 0.85 23.73
C LEU A 416 21.10 0.75 25.26
N LYS A 417 20.25 -0.04 25.94
CA LYS A 417 20.29 -0.28 27.39
C LYS A 417 20.33 1.01 28.24
N ASN A 418 19.71 2.09 27.77
CA ASN A 418 19.67 3.39 28.44
C ASN A 418 18.65 3.43 29.60
N ILE A 419 18.80 2.48 30.54
CA ILE A 419 17.83 2.18 31.59
C ILE A 419 17.66 3.37 32.54
N ASP A 420 18.74 4.04 32.93
CA ASP A 420 18.69 5.11 33.92
C ASP A 420 17.96 6.35 33.39
N PHE A 421 18.30 6.79 32.17
CA PHE A 421 17.56 7.87 31.49
C PHE A 421 16.06 7.55 31.31
N ILE A 422 15.70 6.28 31.07
CA ILE A 422 14.30 5.87 31.01
C ILE A 422 13.65 6.00 32.40
N LYS A 423 14.26 5.44 33.45
CA LYS A 423 13.74 5.49 34.83
C LYS A 423 13.57 6.93 35.36
N GLU A 424 14.53 7.80 35.07
CA GLU A 424 14.48 9.23 35.46
C GLU A 424 13.25 9.96 34.91
N ASN A 425 12.71 9.52 33.76
CA ASN A 425 11.68 10.23 33.02
C ASN A 425 10.35 9.43 32.87
N GLU A 426 10.33 8.15 33.26
CA GLU A 426 9.19 7.25 33.02
C GLU A 426 7.89 7.79 33.61
N GLY A 427 7.96 8.40 34.81
CA GLY A 427 6.81 9.01 35.49
C GLY A 427 6.19 10.19 34.74
N ASP A 428 6.99 11.07 34.11
CA ASP A 428 6.46 12.15 33.29
C ASP A 428 5.81 11.60 32.02
N TRP A 429 6.54 10.77 31.27
CA TRP A 429 6.05 10.23 30.00
C TRP A 429 4.77 9.41 30.18
N PHE A 430 4.71 8.56 31.22
CA PHE A 430 3.52 7.79 31.57
C PHE A 430 2.33 8.71 31.89
N ASN A 431 2.53 9.72 32.74
CA ASN A 431 1.46 10.65 33.12
C ASN A 431 0.95 11.49 31.94
N ARG A 432 1.85 11.92 31.05
CA ARG A 432 1.49 12.72 29.87
C ARG A 432 0.78 11.90 28.80
N ILE A 433 1.18 10.64 28.60
CA ILE A 433 0.49 9.71 27.70
C ILE A 433 -0.88 9.30 28.25
N ARG A 434 -0.98 8.99 29.56
CA ARG A 434 -2.27 8.62 30.17
C ARG A 434 -3.31 9.73 30.10
N LYS A 435 -2.88 11.00 30.19
CA LYS A 435 -3.75 12.17 30.07
C LYS A 435 -4.14 12.51 28.61
N LEU A 436 -3.57 11.84 27.61
CA LEU A 436 -3.86 12.11 26.20
C LEU A 436 -5.24 11.53 25.81
N ASN A 437 -6.15 12.40 25.39
CA ASN A 437 -7.36 11.97 24.70
C ASN A 437 -7.04 11.65 23.23
N ILE A 438 -6.73 10.39 22.94
CA ILE A 438 -6.38 9.96 21.58
C ILE A 438 -7.52 10.13 20.57
N LEU A 439 -8.78 10.17 21.01
CA LEU A 439 -9.95 10.36 20.13
C LEU A 439 -10.00 11.78 19.54
N SER A 440 -9.29 12.74 20.16
CA SER A 440 -9.18 14.12 19.68
C SER A 440 -7.95 14.39 18.81
N LEU A 441 -7.16 13.36 18.47
CA LEU A 441 -5.98 13.52 17.60
C LEU A 441 -6.38 13.82 16.16
N GLU A 442 -5.64 14.74 15.52
CA GLU A 442 -5.82 15.02 14.10
C GLU A 442 -5.45 13.77 13.27
N ASN A 443 -6.40 13.28 12.48
CA ASN A 443 -6.27 12.05 11.67
C ASN A 443 -6.15 10.75 12.52
N PHE A 444 -6.79 10.70 13.69
CA PHE A 444 -6.88 9.52 14.55
C PHE A 444 -7.18 8.22 13.80
N ASN A 445 -6.31 7.22 13.96
CA ASN A 445 -6.51 5.85 13.48
C ASN A 445 -6.70 4.93 14.70
N PRO A 446 -7.92 4.42 14.97
CA PRO A 446 -8.22 3.69 16.21
C PRO A 446 -7.26 2.52 16.47
N ILE A 447 -7.09 1.63 15.50
CA ILE A 447 -6.27 0.42 15.70
C ILE A 447 -4.79 0.78 15.89
N SER A 448 -4.26 1.73 15.12
CA SER A 448 -2.86 2.13 15.19
C SER A 448 -2.54 2.91 16.47
N ASP A 449 -3.38 3.87 16.84
CA ASP A 449 -3.03 4.84 17.88
C ASP A 449 -3.32 4.27 19.28
N ILE A 450 -4.41 3.52 19.44
CA ILE A 450 -4.65 2.72 20.67
C ILE A 450 -3.51 1.70 20.84
N TYR A 451 -3.03 1.06 19.76
CA TYR A 451 -1.90 0.14 19.82
C TYR A 451 -0.61 0.83 20.28
N HIS A 452 -0.17 1.94 19.64
CA HIS A 452 1.09 2.59 20.02
C HIS A 452 1.04 3.17 21.44
N MET A 453 -0.10 3.74 21.86
CA MET A 453 -0.28 4.21 23.23
C MET A 453 -0.19 3.08 24.26
N SER A 454 -0.95 2.00 24.04
CA SER A 454 -0.96 0.85 24.96
C SER A 454 0.41 0.16 25.01
N ALA A 455 1.08 0.02 23.87
CA ALA A 455 2.40 -0.57 23.77
C ALA A 455 3.48 0.32 24.42
N PHE A 456 3.39 1.64 24.30
CA PHE A 456 4.29 2.58 24.98
C PHE A 456 4.15 2.48 26.51
N ILE A 457 2.91 2.52 27.02
CA ILE A 457 2.65 2.37 28.46
C ILE A 457 3.21 1.03 28.97
N LYS A 458 2.89 -0.07 28.28
CA LYS A 458 3.33 -1.42 28.65
C LYS A 458 4.84 -1.68 28.48
N LEU A 459 5.57 -0.85 27.73
CA LEU A 459 7.04 -0.88 27.67
C LEU A 459 7.69 -0.16 28.86
N LEU A 460 7.04 0.88 29.40
CA LEU A 460 7.48 1.57 30.62
C LEU A 460 7.17 0.69 31.84
N ASP A 461 5.89 0.35 32.04
CA ASP A 461 5.43 -0.54 33.10
C ASP A 461 4.57 -1.67 32.51
N LYS A 462 5.08 -2.90 32.61
CA LYS A 462 4.39 -4.12 32.19
C LYS A 462 3.12 -4.39 32.99
N ILE A 463 3.15 -4.15 34.30
CA ILE A 463 2.10 -4.54 35.24
C ILE A 463 0.99 -3.49 35.22
N ALA A 464 1.29 -2.24 34.83
CA ALA A 464 0.33 -1.15 34.62
C ALA A 464 -1.03 -1.65 34.13
N ASP A 465 -2.00 -1.71 35.03
CA ASP A 465 -3.38 -1.82 34.62
C ASP A 465 -3.78 -0.48 33.98
N ILE A 466 -4.58 -0.56 32.93
CA ILE A 466 -5.02 0.62 32.20
C ILE A 466 -6.55 0.58 32.03
N PRO A 467 -7.32 0.73 33.14
CA PRO A 467 -8.78 0.58 33.13
C PRO A 467 -9.46 1.55 32.18
N GLU A 468 -8.92 2.76 32.06
CA GLU A 468 -9.40 3.81 31.14
C GLU A 468 -9.29 3.35 29.68
N ILE A 469 -8.15 2.78 29.27
CA ILE A 469 -7.96 2.20 27.93
C ILE A 469 -8.87 0.98 27.74
N LYS A 470 -8.90 0.08 28.73
CA LYS A 470 -9.70 -1.15 28.71
C LYS A 470 -11.21 -0.89 28.64
N LYS A 471 -11.70 0.25 29.16
CA LYS A 471 -13.12 0.62 29.14
C LYS A 471 -13.51 1.47 27.91
N ILE A 472 -12.74 2.51 27.59
CA ILE A 472 -13.09 3.47 26.53
C ILE A 472 -12.60 2.94 25.18
N TYR A 473 -11.31 2.64 25.07
CA TYR A 473 -10.68 2.34 23.80
C TYR A 473 -10.88 0.89 23.33
N LEU A 474 -11.21 -0.05 24.23
CA LEU A 474 -11.69 -1.38 23.82
C LEU A 474 -13.05 -1.31 23.10
N ASN A 475 -13.97 -0.45 23.57
CA ASN A 475 -15.25 -0.25 22.90
C ASN A 475 -15.03 0.40 21.53
N GLU A 476 -14.13 1.38 21.43
CA GLU A 476 -13.80 2.01 20.14
C GLU A 476 -13.12 1.04 19.17
N LEU A 477 -12.22 0.17 19.67
CA LEU A 477 -11.65 -0.94 18.91
C LEU A 477 -12.74 -1.88 18.38
N LYS A 478 -13.68 -2.30 19.24
CA LYS A 478 -14.81 -3.16 18.84
C LYS A 478 -15.70 -2.47 17.80
N ASN A 479 -16.01 -1.20 17.98
CA ASN A 479 -16.80 -0.40 17.03
C ASN A 479 -16.10 -0.32 15.68
N THR A 480 -14.80 0.02 15.66
CA THR A 480 -13.97 0.09 14.45
C THR A 480 -13.88 -1.26 13.73
N LEU A 481 -13.75 -2.35 14.49
CA LEU A 481 -13.73 -3.68 13.92
C LEU A 481 -15.11 -4.04 13.35
N ASN A 482 -16.19 -3.82 14.09
CA ASN A 482 -17.55 -4.23 13.71
C ASN A 482 -18.18 -3.36 12.61
N SER A 483 -17.79 -2.10 12.48
CA SER A 483 -18.23 -1.21 11.40
C SER A 483 -17.69 -1.60 10.02
N GLN A 484 -16.64 -2.43 9.98
CA GLN A 484 -16.11 -3.01 8.74
C GLN A 484 -16.51 -4.48 8.60
N PRO A 485 -17.04 -4.91 7.44
CA PRO A 485 -17.20 -6.33 7.12
C PRO A 485 -15.90 -7.10 7.37
N SER A 486 -16.04 -8.32 7.91
CA SER A 486 -14.91 -9.16 8.30
C SER A 486 -13.90 -9.38 7.16
N SER A 487 -14.34 -9.40 5.90
CA SER A 487 -13.52 -9.46 4.69
C SER A 487 -12.63 -8.23 4.45
N ASN A 488 -13.12 -7.03 4.77
CA ASN A 488 -12.48 -5.77 4.35
C ASN A 488 -11.24 -5.40 5.18
N ARG A 489 -11.25 -5.62 6.50
CA ARG A 489 -10.15 -5.28 7.45
C ARG A 489 -8.75 -5.67 6.93
N LEU A 490 -7.72 -4.86 7.15
CA LEU A 490 -6.36 -5.22 6.74
C LEU A 490 -5.75 -6.30 7.66
N ILE A 491 -4.82 -7.09 7.14
CA ILE A 491 -4.14 -8.16 7.92
C ILE A 491 -3.23 -7.55 9.00
N THR A 492 -2.49 -6.49 8.67
CA THR A 492 -1.67 -5.72 9.62
C THR A 492 -2.50 -5.08 10.74
N GLU A 493 -3.70 -4.59 10.43
CA GLU A 493 -4.64 -4.05 11.43
C GLU A 493 -5.24 -5.15 12.29
N SER A 494 -5.64 -6.27 11.69
CA SER A 494 -6.15 -7.44 12.42
C SER A 494 -5.10 -8.00 13.39
N ALA A 495 -3.84 -8.02 12.96
CA ALA A 495 -2.69 -8.43 13.77
C ALA A 495 -2.41 -7.45 14.93
N LYS A 496 -2.43 -6.14 14.66
CA LYS A 496 -2.31 -5.11 15.71
C LYS A 496 -3.47 -5.14 16.70
N ALA A 497 -4.68 -5.40 16.24
CA ALA A 497 -5.86 -5.58 17.09
C ALA A 497 -5.70 -6.79 18.02
N LEU A 498 -5.16 -7.92 17.53
CA LEU A 498 -4.81 -9.06 18.40
C LEU A 498 -3.74 -8.67 19.43
N LEU A 499 -2.62 -8.08 19.02
CA LEU A 499 -1.58 -7.64 19.97
C LEU A 499 -2.13 -6.65 21.01
N LEU A 500 -3.06 -5.78 20.64
CA LEU A 500 -3.75 -4.90 21.58
C LEU A 500 -4.67 -5.66 22.55
N LEU A 501 -5.43 -6.67 22.09
CA LEU A 501 -6.26 -7.52 22.97
C LEU A 501 -5.42 -8.36 23.95
N ASP A 502 -4.18 -8.69 23.59
CA ASP A 502 -3.16 -9.24 24.50
C ASP A 502 -2.70 -8.19 25.53
N PHE A 503 -2.33 -6.99 25.10
CA PHE A 503 -1.83 -5.93 26.00
C PHE A 503 -2.89 -5.43 27.01
N LEU A 504 -4.18 -5.51 26.66
CA LEU A 504 -5.31 -5.17 27.53
C LEU A 504 -5.72 -6.28 28.51
N ASP A 505 -5.08 -7.45 28.42
CA ASP A 505 -5.44 -8.66 29.16
C ASP A 505 -6.95 -8.98 29.10
N VAL A 506 -7.46 -9.10 27.87
CA VAL A 506 -8.87 -9.43 27.59
C VAL A 506 -9.03 -10.75 26.84
N LYS A 507 -7.99 -11.61 26.81
CA LYS A 507 -7.99 -12.87 26.06
C LYS A 507 -9.18 -13.78 26.37
N ASN A 508 -9.54 -13.88 27.64
CA ASN A 508 -10.66 -14.71 28.11
C ASN A 508 -12.02 -14.04 27.85
N GLN A 509 -12.08 -12.71 27.85
CA GLN A 509 -13.30 -11.91 27.66
C GLN A 509 -13.69 -11.83 26.18
N GLU A 510 -12.71 -11.73 25.28
CA GLU A 510 -12.88 -11.48 23.85
C GLU A 510 -12.58 -12.70 22.96
N SER A 511 -12.69 -13.91 23.52
CA SER A 511 -12.28 -15.16 22.87
C SER A 511 -12.90 -15.38 21.47
N ILE A 512 -14.16 -14.96 21.27
CA ILE A 512 -14.86 -15.01 19.98
C ILE A 512 -14.21 -14.06 18.95
N LEU A 513 -13.96 -12.80 19.34
CA LEU A 513 -13.33 -11.79 18.49
C LEU A 513 -11.90 -12.21 18.12
N ILE A 514 -11.15 -12.73 19.10
CA ILE A 514 -9.80 -13.25 18.94
C ILE A 514 -9.78 -14.42 17.93
N ARG A 515 -10.65 -15.42 18.11
CA ARG A 515 -10.76 -16.55 17.17
C ARG A 515 -11.08 -16.08 15.76
N HIS A 516 -11.97 -15.09 15.62
CA HIS A 516 -12.33 -14.53 14.33
C HIS A 516 -11.17 -13.79 13.63
N LEU A 517 -10.43 -12.96 14.38
CA LEU A 517 -9.23 -12.26 13.87
C LEU A 517 -8.12 -13.24 13.47
N LEU A 518 -7.86 -14.26 14.29
CA LEU A 518 -6.89 -15.32 13.99
C LEU A 518 -7.29 -16.13 12.75
N LYS A 519 -8.56 -16.56 12.66
CA LYS A 519 -9.08 -17.27 11.48
C LYS A 519 -8.89 -16.46 10.21
N LYS A 520 -9.12 -15.14 10.28
CA LYS A 520 -8.87 -14.26 9.15
C LYS A 520 -7.39 -14.22 8.77
N ILE A 521 -6.49 -13.90 9.71
CA ILE A 521 -5.06 -13.74 9.43
C ILE A 521 -4.48 -15.01 8.80
N ILE A 522 -4.81 -16.18 9.36
CA ILE A 522 -4.36 -17.48 8.86
C ILE A 522 -5.06 -17.83 7.53
N GLY A 523 -6.40 -17.79 7.49
CA GLY A 523 -7.19 -18.29 6.36
C GLY A 523 -7.22 -17.39 5.12
N THR A 524 -6.81 -16.12 5.20
CA THR A 524 -6.79 -15.21 4.04
C THR A 524 -5.39 -14.89 3.51
N THR A 525 -4.34 -15.60 3.96
CA THR A 525 -2.96 -15.29 3.57
C THR A 525 -2.30 -16.40 2.75
N LYS A 526 -1.91 -16.05 1.52
CA LYS A 526 -0.83 -16.70 0.76
C LYS A 526 0.32 -15.69 0.69
N PHE A 527 1.52 -16.09 1.09
CA PHE A 527 2.70 -15.23 1.16
C PHE A 527 3.82 -15.78 0.25
N PHE A 528 4.44 -14.88 -0.51
CA PHE A 528 5.53 -15.11 -1.46
C PHE A 528 5.21 -16.18 -2.52
N ASN A 529 3.94 -16.41 -2.85
CA ASN A 529 3.54 -17.41 -3.85
C ASN A 529 3.86 -16.93 -5.29
N LEU A 530 4.04 -17.87 -6.23
CA LEU A 530 4.23 -17.62 -7.67
C LEU A 530 2.90 -17.61 -8.46
N GLU A 531 1.82 -18.14 -7.88
CA GLU A 531 0.47 -18.04 -8.43
C GLU A 531 0.10 -16.56 -8.67
N ASN A 532 -0.38 -16.24 -9.87
CA ASN A 532 -0.79 -14.89 -10.29
C ASN A 532 0.31 -13.81 -10.37
N LEU A 533 1.59 -14.19 -10.53
CA LEU A 533 2.68 -13.22 -10.79
C LEU A 533 2.57 -12.43 -12.11
N ASN A 534 1.60 -12.73 -12.98
CA ASN A 534 1.31 -11.98 -14.22
C ASN A 534 0.62 -10.62 -13.97
N ILE A 535 0.51 -10.19 -12.71
CA ILE A 535 -0.04 -8.89 -12.31
C ILE A 535 1.12 -7.93 -12.01
N ASP A 536 1.07 -6.72 -12.56
CA ASP A 536 2.14 -5.70 -12.46
C ASP A 536 2.57 -5.36 -11.02
N PHE A 537 1.66 -5.48 -10.05
CA PHE A 537 1.93 -5.23 -8.63
C PHE A 537 2.10 -6.54 -7.86
N ASN A 538 3.34 -7.02 -7.77
CA ASN A 538 3.70 -8.24 -7.06
C ASN A 538 5.06 -8.11 -6.34
N TRP A 539 5.29 -8.90 -5.30
CA TRP A 539 6.50 -8.83 -4.45
C TRP A 539 7.82 -9.05 -5.19
N ARG A 540 7.81 -9.72 -6.35
CA ARG A 540 9.01 -10.03 -7.13
C ARG A 540 9.47 -8.83 -7.94
N ASN A 541 8.53 -8.03 -8.46
CA ASN A 541 8.82 -6.96 -9.42
C ASN A 541 8.63 -5.54 -8.86
N ASP A 542 7.81 -5.35 -7.82
CA ASP A 542 7.49 -4.03 -7.25
C ASP A 542 7.94 -3.88 -5.77
N LYS A 543 8.68 -2.79 -5.48
CA LYS A 543 9.23 -2.52 -4.14
C LYS A 543 8.19 -2.21 -3.07
N LEU A 544 7.06 -1.61 -3.45
CA LEU A 544 5.96 -1.34 -2.55
C LEU A 544 5.16 -2.62 -2.27
N ALA A 545 4.93 -3.47 -3.28
CA ALA A 545 4.33 -4.79 -3.08
C ALA A 545 5.16 -5.65 -2.14
N TYR A 546 6.48 -5.74 -2.38
CA TYR A 546 7.42 -6.46 -1.52
C TYR A 546 7.36 -5.99 -0.05
N LYS A 547 7.37 -4.67 0.14
CA LYS A 547 7.26 -4.01 1.44
C LYS A 547 5.94 -4.30 2.16
N VAL A 548 4.82 -4.24 1.44
CA VAL A 548 3.49 -4.55 1.97
C VAL A 548 3.43 -6.01 2.41
N GLU A 549 3.97 -6.93 1.61
CA GLU A 549 3.92 -8.36 1.87
C GLU A 549 4.79 -8.79 3.05
N LEU A 550 6.04 -8.31 3.11
CA LEU A 550 6.90 -8.46 4.30
C LEU A 550 6.21 -7.93 5.56
N LYS A 551 5.65 -6.72 5.50
CA LYS A 551 4.98 -6.10 6.65
C LYS A 551 3.76 -6.91 7.09
N MET A 552 2.95 -7.39 6.15
CA MET A 552 1.80 -8.25 6.47
C MET A 552 2.22 -9.56 7.14
N LEU A 553 3.25 -10.23 6.60
CA LEU A 553 3.77 -11.48 7.18
C LEU A 553 4.38 -11.25 8.57
N PHE A 554 5.20 -10.20 8.74
CA PHE A 554 5.80 -9.84 10.02
C PHE A 554 4.74 -9.65 11.12
N TRP A 555 3.75 -8.78 10.87
CA TRP A 555 2.72 -8.50 11.87
C TRP A 555 1.84 -9.72 12.14
N ALA A 556 1.54 -10.54 11.12
CA ALA A 556 0.78 -11.78 11.27
C ALA A 556 1.48 -12.82 12.15
N LEU A 557 2.75 -13.12 11.87
CA LEU A 557 3.58 -14.04 12.68
C LEU A 557 3.71 -13.53 14.12
N LEU A 558 4.03 -12.25 14.28
CA LEU A 558 4.16 -11.61 15.58
C LEU A 558 2.86 -11.69 16.40
N ALA A 559 1.70 -11.39 15.79
CA ALA A 559 0.42 -11.54 16.46
C ALA A 559 0.14 -12.99 16.87
N CYS A 560 0.27 -13.95 15.94
CA CYS A 560 0.01 -15.35 16.24
C CYS A 560 0.93 -15.95 17.31
N SER A 561 2.17 -15.46 17.45
CA SER A 561 3.10 -15.88 18.53
C SER A 561 2.48 -15.75 19.94
N GLN A 562 1.67 -14.71 20.18
CA GLN A 562 1.05 -14.41 21.47
C GLN A 562 -0.18 -15.26 21.80
N TYR A 563 -0.65 -16.08 20.85
CA TYR A 563 -1.89 -16.87 20.93
C TYR A 563 -1.63 -18.38 20.81
N SER A 564 -0.37 -18.81 20.87
CA SER A 564 0.07 -20.19 20.64
C SER A 564 -0.45 -21.23 21.65
N THR A 565 -0.83 -20.80 22.86
CA THR A 565 -1.39 -21.68 23.91
C THR A 565 -2.91 -21.85 23.83
N LEU A 566 -3.61 -21.01 23.07
CA LEU A 566 -5.01 -21.29 22.74
C LEU A 566 -5.03 -22.46 21.77
N ASN A 567 -6.05 -23.31 21.85
CA ASN A 567 -6.09 -24.55 21.08
C ASN A 567 -6.47 -24.27 19.61
N LEU A 568 -5.53 -23.69 18.86
CA LEU A 568 -5.64 -23.26 17.46
C LEU A 568 -5.80 -24.44 16.48
N LEU A 569 -5.93 -25.67 16.98
CA LEU A 569 -6.22 -26.88 16.21
C LEU A 569 -7.70 -26.95 15.77
N ASN A 570 -8.60 -26.22 16.42
CA ASN A 570 -10.04 -26.18 16.10
C ASN A 570 -10.47 -24.91 15.32
N LEU A 571 -9.58 -24.31 14.52
CA LEU A 571 -9.81 -22.99 13.90
C LEU A 571 -10.38 -23.03 12.47
#